data_AF-A0A7S0LTM3-F1
#
_entry.id   AF-A0A7S0LTM3-F1
#
_cell.length_a   1.000
_cell.length_b   1.000
_cell.length_c   1.000
_cell.angle_alpha   90.00
_cell.angle_beta   90.00
_cell.angle_gamma   90.00
#
_symmetry.space_group_name_H-M   'P 1'
#
loop_
_entity.id
_entity.type
_entity.pdbx_description
1 polymer ?
#
loop_
_entity_poly.entity_id
_entity_poly.type
_entity_poly.pdbx_seq_one_letter_code
_entity_poly.pdbx_strand_id
1 'polypeptide(L)'
;DSVPAGALFLTMTDLVTNAARYVQVCHHYRQDVLIADQNLMSAEWFVAGQNRNLPGVAFPAKLYWPSRADGFDMRELLDHNYGKFRIFTFAGSKDKSFEAAGYRQVPFGYAEEFVRPMDVNNLSPWQVNESMWAATVPLHLPRTPPYVNLSIAKYPEGTWEYKALEEYLIALNRYGLFAFELLGPYPRTAVPACIHIFSQGTRDLPARCNCSLDEYTTFWKNLGSCHYQGLGKGVGQAEYHRDELHAAWRIYARRVREG
;
A
#
# COMPACT_ATOMS: atom_id res chain seq x y z
N ASP A 1 -2.97 -9.68 -11.00
CA ASP A 1 -1.63 -9.10 -10.89
C ASP A 1 -1.68 -7.74 -10.26
N SER A 2 -0.99 -7.59 -9.13
CA SER A 2 -1.10 -6.42 -8.26
C SER A 2 -0.17 -5.28 -8.64
N VAL A 3 0.77 -5.47 -9.57
CA VAL A 3 1.66 -4.43 -10.11
C VAL A 3 1.78 -4.57 -11.64
N PRO A 4 1.94 -3.44 -12.38
CA PRO A 4 2.05 -3.42 -13.84
C PRO A 4 3.35 -4.06 -14.35
N ALA A 5 3.43 -4.30 -15.66
CA ALA A 5 4.61 -4.88 -16.27
C ALA A 5 5.79 -3.90 -16.31
N GLY A 6 7.02 -4.42 -16.18
CA GLY A 6 8.23 -3.59 -16.17
C GLY A 6 8.39 -2.72 -14.92
N ALA A 7 7.68 -3.05 -13.83
CA ALA A 7 7.75 -2.28 -12.58
C ALA A 7 9.00 -2.63 -11.76
N LEU A 8 9.47 -1.66 -10.98
CA LEU A 8 10.41 -1.88 -9.88
C LEU A 8 9.62 -2.01 -8.57
N PHE A 9 9.72 -3.17 -7.93
CA PHE A 9 9.01 -3.49 -6.70
C PHE A 9 10.00 -3.59 -5.52
N LEU A 10 9.87 -2.65 -4.59
CA LEU A 10 10.69 -2.55 -3.40
C LEU A 10 10.01 -3.29 -2.24
N THR A 11 10.68 -4.25 -1.64
CA THR A 11 10.15 -5.03 -0.52
C THR A 11 10.95 -4.75 0.75
N MET A 12 10.31 -4.84 1.92
CA MET A 12 10.97 -4.62 3.21
C MET A 12 10.89 -5.84 4.16
N THR A 13 10.33 -6.97 3.70
CA THR A 13 10.17 -8.17 4.52
C THR A 13 10.66 -9.41 3.78
N ASP A 14 11.28 -10.32 4.53
CA ASP A 14 11.77 -11.61 4.06
C ASP A 14 10.65 -12.47 3.47
N LEU A 15 9.46 -12.45 4.08
CA LEU A 15 8.30 -13.19 3.62
C LEU A 15 7.96 -12.84 2.16
N VAL A 16 7.77 -11.55 1.88
CA VAL A 16 7.35 -11.10 0.55
C VAL A 16 8.49 -11.25 -0.45
N THR A 17 9.70 -10.88 -0.06
CA THR A 17 10.89 -11.01 -0.91
C THR A 17 11.11 -12.47 -1.34
N ASN A 18 11.11 -13.41 -0.39
CA ASN A 18 11.41 -14.80 -0.69
C ASN A 18 10.26 -15.47 -1.43
N ALA A 19 9.00 -15.23 -1.05
CA ALA A 19 7.85 -15.79 -1.75
C ALA A 19 7.79 -15.30 -3.20
N ALA A 20 7.97 -13.99 -3.43
CA ALA A 20 7.92 -13.43 -4.77
C ALA A 20 9.09 -13.93 -5.64
N ARG A 21 10.31 -13.96 -5.09
CA ARG A 21 11.48 -14.50 -5.81
C ARG A 21 11.35 -15.99 -6.13
N TYR A 22 10.84 -16.79 -5.19
CA TYR A 22 10.58 -18.21 -5.44
C TYR A 22 9.64 -18.39 -6.63
N VAL A 23 8.53 -17.63 -6.66
CA VAL A 23 7.56 -17.69 -7.75
C VAL A 23 8.18 -17.20 -9.08
N GLN A 24 9.01 -16.17 -9.08
CA GLN A 24 9.71 -15.71 -10.29
C GLN A 24 10.73 -16.72 -10.83
N VAL A 25 11.54 -17.31 -9.94
CA VAL A 25 12.66 -18.18 -10.30
C VAL A 25 12.18 -19.60 -10.63
N CYS A 26 11.32 -20.16 -9.77
CA CYS A 26 10.89 -21.56 -9.88
C CYS A 26 9.65 -21.75 -10.76
N HIS A 27 8.77 -20.74 -10.83
CA HIS A 27 7.55 -20.82 -11.65
C HIS A 27 7.57 -19.93 -12.89
N HIS A 28 8.68 -19.23 -13.15
CA HIS A 28 8.83 -18.33 -14.30
C HIS A 28 7.71 -17.29 -14.41
N TYR A 29 7.12 -16.91 -13.27
CA TYR A 29 5.98 -16.02 -13.23
C TYR A 29 6.43 -14.57 -13.05
N ARG A 30 5.91 -13.66 -13.87
CA ARG A 30 6.18 -12.21 -13.77
C ARG A 30 7.68 -11.85 -13.72
N GLN A 31 8.48 -12.45 -14.60
CA GLN A 31 9.91 -12.13 -14.75
C GLN A 31 10.15 -10.69 -15.27
N ASP A 32 9.10 -10.02 -15.71
CA ASP A 32 9.08 -8.61 -16.12
C ASP A 32 9.10 -7.62 -14.94
N VAL A 33 8.87 -8.07 -13.70
CA VAL A 33 8.92 -7.21 -12.50
C VAL A 33 10.26 -7.35 -11.83
N LEU A 34 10.93 -6.24 -11.56
CA LEU A 34 12.20 -6.21 -10.86
C LEU A 34 11.95 -6.13 -9.35
N ILE A 35 12.48 -7.07 -8.56
CA ILE A 35 12.24 -7.14 -7.11
C ILE A 35 13.52 -6.84 -6.32
N ALA A 36 13.53 -5.70 -5.64
CA ALA A 36 14.65 -5.26 -4.81
C ALA A 36 14.25 -5.20 -3.33
N ASP A 37 15.04 -5.85 -2.47
CA ASP A 37 14.79 -5.85 -1.03
C ASP A 37 15.55 -4.70 -0.37
N GLN A 38 14.82 -3.82 0.32
CA GLN A 38 15.34 -2.63 0.98
C GLN A 38 16.33 -2.93 2.09
N ASN A 39 16.15 -4.04 2.81
CA ASN A 39 17.08 -4.45 3.86
C ASN A 39 18.37 -5.00 3.25
N LEU A 40 18.27 -5.84 2.22
CA LEU A 40 19.44 -6.37 1.52
C LEU A 40 20.23 -5.27 0.80
N MET A 41 19.58 -4.23 0.29
CA MET A 41 20.26 -3.06 -0.27
C MET A 41 21.19 -2.35 0.72
N SER A 42 21.06 -2.59 2.02
CA SER A 42 21.98 -2.07 3.05
C SER A 42 23.35 -2.75 3.02
N ALA A 43 23.51 -3.84 2.27
CA ALA A 43 24.77 -4.54 2.13
C ALA A 43 25.43 -4.24 0.78
N GLU A 44 26.72 -3.87 0.81
CA GLU A 44 27.46 -3.50 -0.41
C GLU A 44 27.48 -4.60 -1.46
N TRP A 45 27.59 -5.86 -1.03
CA TRP A 45 27.58 -7.01 -1.93
C TRP A 45 26.26 -7.14 -2.70
N PHE A 46 25.14 -6.70 -2.10
CA PHE A 46 23.85 -6.77 -2.76
C PHE A 46 23.83 -5.81 -3.94
N VAL A 47 24.10 -4.53 -3.68
CA VAL A 47 24.09 -3.48 -4.71
C VAL A 47 25.10 -3.78 -5.80
N ALA A 48 26.33 -4.16 -5.44
CA ALA A 48 27.38 -4.49 -6.41
C ALA A 48 27.00 -5.68 -7.31
N GLY A 49 26.27 -6.66 -6.78
CA GLY A 49 25.87 -7.87 -7.51
C GLY A 49 24.58 -7.77 -8.32
N GLN A 50 23.76 -6.74 -8.09
CA GLN A 50 22.39 -6.72 -8.63
C GLN A 50 22.27 -6.31 -10.09
N ASN A 51 23.32 -5.80 -10.75
CA ASN A 51 23.21 -5.36 -12.16
C ASN A 51 22.67 -6.43 -13.12
N ARG A 52 22.92 -7.72 -12.85
CA ARG A 52 22.38 -8.83 -13.64
C ARG A 52 20.92 -9.15 -13.31
N ASN A 53 20.50 -8.95 -12.06
CA ASN A 53 19.17 -9.33 -11.57
C ASN A 53 18.15 -8.17 -11.67
N LEU A 54 18.64 -6.93 -11.67
CA LEU A 54 17.87 -5.69 -11.72
C LEU A 54 18.34 -4.82 -12.89
N PRO A 55 18.22 -5.30 -14.14
CA PRO A 55 18.73 -4.60 -15.30
C PRO A 55 18.11 -3.20 -15.44
N GLY A 56 18.95 -2.19 -15.63
CA GLY A 56 18.54 -0.80 -15.82
C GLY A 56 18.25 -0.02 -14.52
N VAL A 57 18.18 -0.71 -13.36
CA VAL A 57 18.06 -0.03 -12.06
C VAL A 57 19.38 0.64 -11.72
N ALA A 58 19.30 1.95 -11.44
CA ALA A 58 20.45 2.76 -11.08
C ALA A 58 20.51 2.93 -9.55
N PHE A 59 21.54 2.37 -8.92
CA PHE A 59 21.82 2.58 -7.50
C PHE A 59 22.69 3.83 -7.32
N PRO A 60 22.26 4.83 -6.52
CA PRO A 60 23.01 6.09 -6.40
C PRO A 60 24.35 5.94 -5.67
N ALA A 61 24.45 4.99 -4.75
CA ALA A 61 25.67 4.67 -4.00
C ALA A 61 25.79 3.16 -3.74
N LYS A 62 26.79 2.75 -2.95
CA LYS A 62 27.13 1.34 -2.72
C LYS A 62 26.16 0.60 -1.80
N LEU A 63 25.41 1.31 -0.97
CA LEU A 63 24.41 0.70 -0.08
C LEU A 63 23.31 1.69 0.29
N TYR A 64 22.13 1.15 0.58
CA TYR A 64 20.99 1.91 1.06
C TYR A 64 21.10 2.17 2.58
N TRP A 65 21.67 3.32 2.94
CA TRP A 65 21.92 3.70 4.32
C TRP A 65 21.86 5.22 4.52
N PRO A 66 20.65 5.78 4.75
CA PRO A 66 20.44 7.24 4.79
C PRO A 66 21.30 8.00 5.81
N SER A 67 21.72 7.35 6.89
CA SER A 67 22.54 7.98 7.94
C SER A 67 24.05 7.98 7.65
N ARG A 68 24.50 7.37 6.55
CA ARG A 68 25.91 7.26 6.18
C ARG A 68 26.23 8.19 5.03
N ALA A 69 27.39 8.84 5.08
CA ALA A 69 27.84 9.74 4.02
C ALA A 69 28.15 9.03 2.68
N ASP A 70 28.41 7.73 2.70
CA ASP A 70 28.67 6.89 1.52
C ASP A 70 27.47 6.02 1.12
N GLY A 71 26.34 6.17 1.81
CA GLY A 71 25.08 5.51 1.51
C GLY A 71 24.15 6.42 0.71
N PHE A 72 23.16 5.83 0.06
CA PHE A 72 22.06 6.57 -0.54
C PHE A 72 20.79 6.49 0.32
N ASP A 73 19.82 7.36 0.05
CA ASP A 73 18.49 7.36 0.66
C ASP A 73 17.35 7.01 -0.33
N MET A 74 16.11 6.87 0.15
CA MET A 74 14.97 6.54 -0.72
C MET A 74 14.75 7.62 -1.80
N ARG A 75 14.90 8.90 -1.47
CA ARG A 75 14.78 9.98 -2.45
C ARG A 75 15.75 9.77 -3.61
N GLU A 76 17.03 9.56 -3.32
CA GLU A 76 18.05 9.38 -4.36
C GLU A 76 17.77 8.13 -5.21
N LEU A 77 17.32 7.03 -4.59
CA LEU A 77 16.92 5.84 -5.33
C LEU A 77 15.76 6.14 -6.28
N LEU A 78 14.74 6.85 -5.82
CA LEU A 78 13.59 7.25 -6.65
C LEU A 78 14.05 8.18 -7.78
N ASP A 79 14.79 9.24 -7.49
CA ASP A 79 15.23 10.23 -8.47
C ASP A 79 16.06 9.60 -9.62
N HIS A 80 16.92 8.63 -9.31
CA HIS A 80 17.74 7.94 -10.31
C HIS A 80 16.95 6.96 -11.20
N ASN A 81 15.77 6.54 -10.77
CA ASN A 81 14.97 5.49 -11.42
C ASN A 81 13.60 6.00 -11.92
N TYR A 82 13.19 7.20 -11.51
CA TYR A 82 11.93 7.79 -11.93
C TYR A 82 11.93 7.99 -13.45
N GLY A 83 10.78 7.75 -14.07
CA GLY A 83 10.62 7.78 -15.53
C GLY A 83 11.14 6.53 -16.26
N LYS A 84 12.07 5.76 -15.67
CA LYS A 84 12.49 4.45 -16.20
C LYS A 84 11.54 3.34 -15.78
N PHE A 85 11.10 3.38 -14.53
CA PHE A 85 10.21 2.38 -13.93
C PHE A 85 9.04 3.07 -13.22
N ARG A 86 7.91 2.36 -13.14
CA ARG A 86 6.95 2.60 -12.06
C ARG A 86 7.47 1.90 -10.81
N ILE A 87 7.59 2.65 -9.73
CA ILE A 87 8.24 2.18 -8.51
C ILE A 87 7.19 1.94 -7.45
N PHE A 88 7.12 0.72 -6.96
CA PHE A 88 6.17 0.30 -5.93
C PHE A 88 6.92 -0.13 -4.69
N THR A 89 6.26 -0.06 -3.54
CA THR A 89 6.74 -0.65 -2.31
C THR A 89 5.71 -1.55 -1.66
N PHE A 90 6.17 -2.55 -0.93
CA PHE A 90 5.37 -3.34 -0.01
C PHE A 90 5.95 -3.28 1.40
N ALA A 91 5.06 -3.07 2.37
CA ALA A 91 5.38 -2.79 3.77
C ALA A 91 6.13 -1.45 3.98
N GLY A 92 5.91 -0.47 3.11
CA GLY A 92 6.42 0.89 3.28
C GLY A 92 7.88 1.08 2.85
N SER A 93 8.42 2.26 3.17
CA SER A 93 9.81 2.63 2.87
C SER A 93 10.66 2.57 4.12
N LYS A 94 11.91 2.14 3.99
CA LYS A 94 12.89 2.08 5.10
C LYS A 94 13.19 3.47 5.67
N ASP A 95 13.07 4.53 4.87
CA ASP A 95 13.14 5.92 5.33
C ASP A 95 12.16 6.86 4.57
N LYS A 96 12.01 8.09 5.08
CA LYS A 96 11.03 9.08 4.59
C LYS A 96 11.62 10.23 3.76
N SER A 97 12.88 10.15 3.34
CA SER A 97 13.54 11.18 2.49
C SER A 97 12.74 11.52 1.23
N PHE A 98 11.98 10.56 0.70
CA PHE A 98 11.12 10.74 -0.47
C PHE A 98 10.06 11.84 -0.27
N GLU A 99 9.55 12.02 0.97
CA GLU A 99 8.53 13.03 1.29
C GLU A 99 9.07 14.44 1.01
N ALA A 100 10.33 14.72 1.38
CA ALA A 100 10.97 16.02 1.18
C ALA A 100 11.20 16.36 -0.31
N ALA A 101 11.27 15.35 -1.18
CA ALA A 101 11.37 15.52 -2.64
C ALA A 101 10.00 15.63 -3.34
N GLY A 102 8.92 15.60 -2.54
CA GLY A 102 7.54 15.71 -3.00
C GLY A 102 6.95 14.40 -3.49
N TYR A 103 7.61 13.26 -3.27
CA TYR A 103 6.98 11.97 -3.56
C TYR A 103 5.89 11.65 -2.53
N ARG A 104 4.82 11.03 -2.98
CA ARG A 104 3.76 10.44 -2.16
C ARG A 104 3.67 8.95 -2.44
N GLN A 105 3.13 8.22 -1.47
CA GLN A 105 2.76 6.81 -1.62
C GLN A 105 1.26 6.72 -1.87
N VAL A 106 0.87 6.03 -2.94
CA VAL A 106 -0.54 5.87 -3.31
C VAL A 106 -0.89 4.38 -3.33
N PRO A 107 -1.98 3.94 -2.65
CA PRO A 107 -2.35 2.52 -2.62
C PRO A 107 -2.59 1.95 -4.02
N PHE A 108 -1.96 0.81 -4.31
CA PHE A 108 -2.07 0.05 -5.55
C PHE A 108 -1.98 -1.47 -5.29
N GLY A 109 -3.10 -2.18 -5.31
CA GLY A 109 -3.18 -3.60 -4.98
C GLY A 109 -2.82 -3.85 -3.53
N TYR A 110 -1.83 -4.71 -3.32
CA TYR A 110 -1.22 -4.95 -2.01
C TYR A 110 -0.07 -3.99 -1.70
N ALA A 111 0.35 -3.21 -2.69
CA ALA A 111 1.50 -2.34 -2.66
C ALA A 111 1.09 -0.87 -2.61
N GLU A 112 2.08 0.00 -2.55
CA GLU A 112 1.94 1.45 -2.69
C GLU A 112 2.86 1.91 -3.80
N GLU A 113 2.36 2.73 -4.71
CA GLU A 113 3.18 3.33 -5.77
C GLU A 113 3.81 4.62 -5.27
N PHE A 114 5.10 4.80 -5.52
CA PHE A 114 5.74 6.11 -5.37
C PHE A 114 5.40 6.98 -6.56
N VAL A 115 4.76 8.10 -6.29
CA VAL A 115 4.27 9.03 -7.31
C VAL A 115 4.70 10.43 -6.95
N ARG A 116 4.99 11.24 -7.97
CA ARG A 116 5.18 12.67 -7.82
C ARG A 116 3.88 13.39 -8.23
N PRO A 117 3.41 14.39 -7.48
CA PRO A 117 2.33 15.26 -7.92
C PRO A 117 2.60 15.79 -9.32
N MET A 118 1.55 15.96 -10.13
CA MET A 118 1.68 16.48 -11.50
C MET A 118 2.46 17.80 -11.49
N ASP A 119 3.57 17.83 -12.20
CA ASP A 119 4.10 19.08 -12.74
C ASP A 119 3.26 19.37 -13.99
N VAL A 120 2.36 20.35 -13.90
CA VAL A 120 1.49 20.77 -15.01
C VAL A 120 2.28 21.18 -16.26
N ASN A 121 3.56 21.52 -16.12
CA ASN A 121 4.43 21.89 -17.23
C ASN A 121 5.21 20.69 -17.82
N ASN A 122 5.19 19.53 -17.16
CA ASN A 122 5.98 18.38 -17.56
C ASN A 122 5.20 17.08 -17.31
N LEU A 123 4.51 16.62 -18.35
CA LEU A 123 3.68 15.42 -18.35
C LEU A 123 4.55 14.17 -18.42
N SER A 124 5.12 13.75 -17.28
CA SER A 124 5.66 12.39 -17.16
C SER A 124 4.49 11.40 -17.11
N PRO A 125 4.57 10.24 -17.79
CA PRO A 125 3.48 9.25 -17.82
C PRO A 125 3.13 8.66 -16.44
N TRP A 126 3.95 8.87 -15.41
CA TRP A 126 3.79 8.27 -14.09
C TRP A 126 3.51 9.31 -13.00
N GLN A 127 2.59 10.23 -13.28
CA GLN A 127 2.07 11.20 -12.32
C GLN A 127 0.66 10.77 -11.88
N VAL A 128 0.38 10.78 -10.59
CA VAL A 128 -0.98 10.51 -10.10
C VAL A 128 -1.73 11.82 -9.94
N ASN A 129 -2.88 11.88 -10.61
CA ASN A 129 -3.96 12.79 -10.25
C ASN A 129 -4.83 12.08 -9.22
N GLU A 130 -4.86 12.61 -7.99
CA GLU A 130 -5.61 12.02 -6.87
C GLU A 130 -7.10 11.81 -7.17
N SER A 131 -7.71 12.70 -7.97
CA SER A 131 -9.09 12.52 -8.42
C SER A 131 -9.24 11.37 -9.43
N MET A 132 -8.21 11.12 -10.25
CA MET A 132 -8.17 9.96 -11.15
C MET A 132 -7.94 8.66 -10.38
N TRP A 133 -7.06 8.67 -9.36
CA TRP A 133 -6.91 7.53 -8.46
C TRP A 133 -8.27 7.16 -7.87
N ALA A 134 -9.03 8.12 -7.33
CA ALA A 134 -10.32 7.84 -6.71
C ALA A 134 -11.30 7.19 -7.69
N ALA A 135 -11.27 7.59 -8.97
CA ALA A 135 -12.09 7.01 -10.02
C ALA A 135 -11.64 5.60 -10.45
N THR A 136 -10.37 5.24 -10.26
CA THR A 136 -9.80 3.95 -10.67
C THR A 136 -9.59 2.97 -9.52
N VAL A 137 -9.87 3.36 -8.26
CA VAL A 137 -9.79 2.51 -7.06
C VAL A 137 -10.29 1.07 -7.29
N PRO A 138 -11.51 0.85 -7.86
CA PRO A 138 -12.02 -0.52 -8.09
C PRO A 138 -11.11 -1.42 -8.93
N LEU A 139 -10.32 -0.84 -9.84
CA LEU A 139 -9.42 -1.58 -10.73
C LEU A 139 -8.14 -2.04 -10.03
N HIS A 140 -7.82 -1.42 -8.91
CA HIS A 140 -6.53 -1.59 -8.25
C HIS A 140 -6.66 -2.13 -6.84
N LEU A 141 -7.86 -2.33 -6.28
CA LEU A 141 -8.01 -2.90 -4.94
C LEU A 141 -7.32 -4.27 -4.80
N PRO A 142 -6.80 -4.59 -3.60
CA PRO A 142 -6.24 -5.90 -3.34
C PRO A 142 -7.31 -6.95 -3.57
N ARG A 143 -6.98 -7.98 -4.36
CA ARG A 143 -7.88 -9.12 -4.57
C ARG A 143 -8.03 -9.88 -3.27
N THR A 144 -9.25 -10.25 -2.92
CA THR A 144 -9.55 -11.10 -1.78
C THR A 144 -8.77 -12.41 -1.87
N PRO A 145 -7.92 -12.74 -0.89
CA PRO A 145 -7.28 -14.04 -0.86
C PRO A 145 -8.29 -15.18 -0.78
N PRO A 146 -8.02 -16.34 -1.38
CA PRO A 146 -8.97 -17.46 -1.42
C PRO A 146 -9.28 -18.04 -0.03
N TYR A 147 -8.44 -17.76 0.97
CA TYR A 147 -8.61 -18.20 2.35
C TYR A 147 -9.27 -17.18 3.27
N VAL A 148 -9.63 -15.98 2.81
CA VAL A 148 -10.34 -15.00 3.66
C VAL A 148 -11.75 -15.48 4.02
N ASN A 149 -12.35 -16.33 3.18
CA ASN A 149 -13.61 -17.01 3.50
C ASN A 149 -13.41 -18.31 4.32
N LEU A 150 -12.18 -18.61 4.74
CA LEU A 150 -11.91 -19.75 5.61
C LEU A 150 -11.89 -19.25 7.06
N SER A 151 -12.66 -19.93 7.91
CA SER A 151 -12.82 -19.59 9.32
C SER A 151 -11.45 -19.29 9.97
N ILE A 152 -11.38 -18.23 10.80
CA ILE A 152 -10.23 -17.94 11.67
C ILE A 152 -9.90 -19.17 12.55
N ALA A 153 -10.86 -20.06 12.79
CA ALA A 153 -10.62 -21.34 13.46
C ALA A 153 -9.72 -22.30 12.66
N LYS A 154 -9.71 -22.22 11.33
CA LYS A 154 -8.84 -23.04 10.45
C LYS A 154 -7.44 -22.44 10.33
N TYR A 155 -7.33 -21.12 10.26
CA TYR A 155 -6.06 -20.39 10.18
C TYR A 155 -5.94 -19.42 11.35
N PRO A 156 -5.62 -19.94 12.55
CA PRO A 156 -5.46 -19.11 13.72
C PRO A 156 -4.24 -18.19 13.60
N GLU A 157 -4.18 -17.22 14.52
CA GLU A 157 -3.01 -16.36 14.70
C GLU A 157 -1.71 -17.18 14.81
N GLY A 158 -0.65 -16.69 14.16
CA GLY A 158 0.65 -17.38 14.08
C GLY A 158 0.81 -18.31 12.87
N THR A 159 -0.25 -18.56 12.10
CA THR A 159 -0.13 -19.27 10.80
C THR A 159 0.28 -18.32 9.66
N TRP A 160 0.89 -18.88 8.61
CA TRP A 160 1.27 -18.10 7.43
C TRP A 160 0.05 -17.56 6.68
N GLU A 161 -1.04 -18.32 6.65
CA GLU A 161 -2.31 -17.91 6.04
C GLU A 161 -2.94 -16.73 6.80
N TYR A 162 -2.86 -16.74 8.14
CA TYR A 162 -3.30 -15.60 8.95
C TYR A 162 -2.44 -14.36 8.66
N LYS A 163 -1.13 -14.51 8.50
CA LYS A 163 -0.26 -13.37 8.16
C LYS A 163 -0.62 -12.76 6.81
N ALA A 164 -0.94 -13.59 5.82
CA ALA A 164 -1.33 -13.11 4.50
C ALA A 164 -2.73 -12.47 4.50
N LEU A 165 -3.65 -12.90 5.39
CA LEU A 165 -4.91 -12.20 5.67
C LEU A 165 -4.65 -10.82 6.30
N GLU A 166 -3.73 -10.74 7.25
CA GLU A 166 -3.34 -9.48 7.88
C GLU A 166 -2.84 -8.46 6.85
N GLU A 167 -1.97 -8.87 5.93
CA GLU A 167 -1.46 -8.00 4.86
C GLU A 167 -2.57 -7.52 3.90
N TYR A 168 -3.57 -8.36 3.61
CA TYR A 168 -4.75 -7.98 2.84
C TYR A 168 -5.57 -6.90 3.55
N LEU A 169 -5.83 -7.07 4.85
CA LEU A 169 -6.57 -6.08 5.65
C LEU A 169 -5.79 -4.77 5.79
N ILE A 170 -4.47 -4.84 5.98
CA ILE A 170 -3.59 -3.67 5.98
C ILE A 170 -3.68 -2.92 4.65
N ALA A 171 -3.60 -3.64 3.51
CA ALA A 171 -3.72 -3.03 2.19
C ALA A 171 -5.08 -2.32 2.02
N LEU A 172 -6.20 -3.00 2.35
CA LEU A 172 -7.53 -2.37 2.30
C LEU A 172 -7.63 -1.11 3.18
N ASN A 173 -7.04 -1.14 4.38
CA ASN A 173 -7.06 0.01 5.28
C ASN A 173 -6.31 1.22 4.71
N ARG A 174 -5.19 1.00 3.99
CA ARG A 174 -4.48 2.08 3.30
C ARG A 174 -5.36 2.75 2.24
N TYR A 175 -6.18 1.98 1.51
CA TYR A 175 -7.16 2.54 0.58
C TYR A 175 -8.19 3.41 1.29
N GLY A 176 -8.72 2.94 2.42
CA GLY A 176 -9.66 3.71 3.23
C GLY A 176 -9.08 5.05 3.68
N LEU A 177 -7.89 5.03 4.29
CA LEU A 177 -7.18 6.24 4.74
C LEU A 177 -6.92 7.22 3.60
N PHE A 178 -6.41 6.73 2.47
CA PHE A 178 -6.14 7.57 1.31
C PHE A 178 -7.43 8.19 0.76
N ALA A 179 -8.54 7.43 0.70
CA ALA A 179 -9.82 7.97 0.25
C ALA A 179 -10.35 9.08 1.19
N PHE A 180 -10.08 9.01 2.50
CA PHE A 180 -10.42 10.12 3.42
C PHE A 180 -9.63 11.38 3.15
N GLU A 181 -8.33 11.27 2.90
CA GLU A 181 -7.50 12.45 2.56
C GLU A 181 -8.08 13.19 1.35
N LEU A 182 -8.72 12.47 0.43
CA LEU A 182 -9.34 13.04 -0.77
C LEU A 182 -10.75 13.61 -0.55
N LEU A 183 -11.41 13.37 0.57
CA LEU A 183 -12.78 13.88 0.80
C LEU A 183 -12.84 15.40 0.83
N GLY A 184 -11.81 16.05 1.39
CA GLY A 184 -11.70 17.50 1.41
C GLY A 184 -11.55 18.09 0.00
N PRO A 185 -10.48 17.76 -0.74
CA PRO A 185 -10.20 18.36 -2.05
C PRO A 185 -11.11 17.84 -3.18
N TYR A 186 -11.56 16.57 -3.12
CA TYR A 186 -12.25 15.90 -4.22
C TYR A 186 -13.49 15.09 -3.77
N PRO A 187 -14.47 15.71 -3.07
CA PRO A 187 -15.58 14.99 -2.46
C PRO A 187 -16.46 14.23 -3.46
N ARG A 188 -16.54 14.70 -4.71
CA ARG A 188 -17.38 14.06 -5.75
C ARG A 188 -16.80 12.72 -6.23
N THR A 189 -15.48 12.56 -6.23
CA THR A 189 -14.80 11.33 -6.65
C THR A 189 -14.43 10.44 -5.47
N ALA A 190 -14.06 11.05 -4.33
CA ALA A 190 -13.65 10.33 -3.14
C ALA A 190 -14.81 9.59 -2.44
N VAL A 191 -16.02 10.17 -2.39
CA VAL A 191 -17.18 9.50 -1.75
C VAL A 191 -17.52 8.16 -2.42
N PRO A 192 -17.68 8.06 -3.75
CA PRO A 192 -17.85 6.77 -4.43
C PRO A 192 -16.74 5.75 -4.14
N ALA A 193 -15.48 6.20 -4.05
CA ALA A 193 -14.36 5.33 -3.71
C ALA A 193 -14.50 4.76 -2.29
N CYS A 194 -14.81 5.60 -1.30
CA CYS A 194 -15.06 5.15 0.08
C CYS A 194 -16.18 4.10 0.16
N ILE A 195 -17.28 4.32 -0.57
CA ILE A 195 -18.40 3.37 -0.65
C ILE A 195 -17.94 2.03 -1.20
N HIS A 196 -17.17 2.08 -2.29
CA HIS A 196 -16.70 0.89 -2.95
C HIS A 196 -15.75 0.08 -2.05
N ILE A 197 -14.76 0.74 -1.43
CA ILE A 197 -13.83 0.13 -0.47
C ILE A 197 -14.60 -0.54 0.67
N PHE A 198 -15.58 0.18 1.25
CA PHE A 198 -16.43 -0.36 2.31
C PHE A 198 -17.22 -1.59 1.85
N SER A 199 -17.85 -1.53 0.67
CA SER A 199 -18.63 -2.64 0.12
C SER A 199 -17.78 -3.88 -0.19
N GLN A 200 -16.50 -3.70 -0.51
CA GLN A 200 -15.58 -4.81 -0.68
C GLN A 200 -15.23 -5.41 0.68
N GLY A 201 -14.82 -4.59 1.65
CA GLY A 201 -14.49 -5.05 2.99
C GLY A 201 -15.64 -5.80 3.67
N THR A 202 -16.89 -5.40 3.48
CA THR A 202 -18.05 -6.12 4.05
C THR A 202 -18.35 -7.44 3.35
N ARG A 203 -18.15 -7.54 2.04
CA ARG A 203 -18.31 -8.80 1.29
C ARG A 203 -17.25 -9.83 1.65
N ASP A 204 -16.03 -9.36 1.89
CA ASP A 204 -14.87 -10.21 2.10
C ASP A 204 -14.74 -10.67 3.55
N LEU A 205 -15.44 -10.05 4.51
CA LEU A 205 -15.43 -10.48 5.90
C LEU A 205 -16.27 -11.77 6.11
N PRO A 206 -15.84 -12.68 7.00
CA PRO A 206 -16.60 -13.89 7.29
C PRO A 206 -18.00 -13.57 7.82
N ALA A 207 -19.04 -14.12 7.18
CA ALA A 207 -20.45 -13.89 7.51
C ALA A 207 -20.87 -14.29 8.96
N ARG A 208 -19.98 -14.98 9.70
CA ARG A 208 -20.19 -15.40 11.09
C ARG A 208 -18.87 -15.36 11.86
N CYS A 209 -18.34 -14.17 12.08
CA CYS A 209 -17.47 -14.00 13.23
C CYS A 209 -18.38 -13.76 14.44
N ASN A 210 -18.49 -14.74 15.34
CA ASN A 210 -19.12 -14.57 16.67
C ASN A 210 -18.32 -13.63 17.60
N CYS A 211 -17.34 -12.90 17.05
CA CYS A 211 -16.77 -11.76 17.73
C CYS A 211 -17.85 -10.67 17.84
N SER A 212 -17.94 -10.01 18.99
CA SER A 212 -18.92 -8.97 19.35
C SER A 212 -18.79 -7.67 18.52
N LEU A 213 -18.61 -7.82 17.22
CA LEU A 213 -18.11 -6.80 16.32
C LEU A 213 -19.26 -6.30 15.47
N ASP A 214 -20.00 -5.35 16.03
CA ASP A 214 -21.07 -4.63 15.34
C ASP A 214 -20.60 -4.15 13.96
N GLU A 215 -21.54 -4.05 13.02
CA GLU A 215 -21.36 -3.46 11.69
C GLU A 215 -20.64 -2.09 11.75
N TYR A 216 -20.80 -1.40 12.88
CA TYR A 216 -20.06 -0.20 13.28
C TYR A 216 -18.55 -0.42 13.30
N THR A 217 -18.05 -1.42 14.02
CA THR A 217 -16.62 -1.73 14.14
C THR A 217 -16.04 -2.17 12.79
N THR A 218 -16.86 -2.71 11.88
CA THR A 218 -16.46 -3.11 10.53
C THR A 218 -16.22 -1.92 9.59
N PHE A 219 -17.07 -0.89 9.67
CA PHE A 219 -16.85 0.40 8.99
C PHE A 219 -15.55 1.05 9.48
N TRP A 220 -15.39 1.12 10.80
CA TRP A 220 -14.21 1.65 11.46
C TRP A 220 -12.93 0.83 11.19
N LYS A 221 -13.03 -0.50 11.06
CA LYS A 221 -11.91 -1.39 10.72
C LYS A 221 -11.36 -1.09 9.34
N ASN A 222 -12.23 -1.09 8.32
CA ASN A 222 -11.88 -0.95 6.90
C ASN A 222 -11.49 0.48 6.48
N LEU A 223 -11.62 1.44 7.40
CA LEU A 223 -11.34 2.86 7.21
C LEU A 223 -10.18 3.36 8.08
N GLY A 224 -9.40 2.43 8.66
CA GLY A 224 -8.12 2.72 9.32
C GLY A 224 -8.14 2.84 10.84
N SER A 225 -9.28 2.69 11.53
CA SER A 225 -9.30 2.89 13.01
C SER A 225 -8.85 1.68 13.83
N CYS A 226 -8.81 0.47 13.27
CA CYS A 226 -8.49 -0.72 14.09
C CYS A 226 -7.03 -1.14 14.08
N HIS A 227 -6.15 -0.41 13.38
CA HIS A 227 -4.73 -0.52 13.68
C HIS A 227 -4.38 0.05 15.08
N TYR A 228 -5.27 0.86 15.66
CA TYR A 228 -5.04 1.54 16.93
C TYR A 228 -5.33 0.72 18.18
N GLN A 229 -6.05 -0.41 18.08
CA GLN A 229 -6.36 -1.22 19.26
C GLN A 229 -5.35 -2.35 19.52
N GLY A 230 -4.52 -2.70 18.53
CA GLY A 230 -3.50 -3.75 18.65
C GLY A 230 -2.08 -3.24 18.99
N LEU A 231 -1.76 -1.99 18.65
CA LEU A 231 -0.46 -1.38 18.94
C LEU A 231 -0.57 -0.47 20.16
N GLY A 232 -0.33 -1.06 21.33
CA GLY A 232 -0.04 -0.29 22.53
C GLY A 232 1.13 0.68 22.27
N LYS A 233 0.85 1.97 22.47
CA LYS A 233 1.77 3.12 22.52
C LYS A 233 2.12 3.79 21.18
N GLY A 234 1.53 4.97 20.96
CA GLY A 234 2.36 6.13 20.62
C GLY A 234 2.13 6.88 19.30
N VAL A 235 0.99 6.73 18.62
CA VAL A 235 0.68 7.58 17.45
C VAL A 235 -0.78 8.02 17.55
N GLY A 236 -1.08 9.31 17.41
CA GLY A 236 -2.40 9.90 17.08
C GLY A 236 -3.56 9.75 18.08
N GLN A 237 -4.21 10.85 18.48
CA GLN A 237 -5.42 10.79 19.30
C GLN A 237 -6.60 10.21 18.49
N ALA A 238 -6.95 8.95 18.76
CA ALA A 238 -8.06 8.22 18.14
C ALA A 238 -9.40 8.99 18.18
N GLU A 239 -9.59 9.88 19.16
CA GLU A 239 -10.79 10.71 19.29
C GLU A 239 -10.92 11.76 18.19
N TYR A 240 -9.81 12.37 17.76
CA TYR A 240 -9.84 13.38 16.69
C TYR A 240 -10.23 12.75 15.34
N HIS A 241 -9.67 11.58 15.03
CA HIS A 241 -10.05 10.83 13.83
C HIS A 241 -11.49 10.33 13.90
N ARG A 242 -11.96 9.88 15.08
CA ARG A 242 -13.36 9.49 15.28
C ARG A 242 -14.32 10.62 14.94
N ASP A 243 -14.05 11.86 15.35
CA ASP A 243 -14.99 12.97 15.18
C ASP A 243 -15.07 13.45 13.72
N GLU A 244 -13.94 13.55 13.01
CA GLU A 244 -13.88 13.86 11.57
C GLU A 244 -14.53 12.75 10.71
N LEU A 245 -14.26 11.49 11.06
CA LEU A 245 -14.84 10.32 10.37
C LEU A 245 -16.34 10.17 10.67
N HIS A 246 -16.80 10.58 11.85
CA HIS A 246 -18.22 10.69 12.18
C HIS A 246 -18.93 11.74 11.33
N ALA A 247 -18.29 12.89 11.09
CA ALA A 247 -18.83 13.92 10.23
C ALA A 247 -18.93 13.42 8.77
N ALA A 248 -17.88 12.78 8.27
CA ALA A 248 -17.87 12.15 6.94
C ALA A 248 -18.95 11.05 6.80
N TRP A 249 -19.11 10.19 7.82
CA TRP A 249 -20.16 9.17 7.86
C TRP A 249 -21.57 9.78 7.85
N ARG A 250 -21.82 10.84 8.62
CA ARG A 250 -23.12 11.53 8.62
C ARG A 250 -23.44 12.12 7.25
N ILE A 251 -22.44 12.71 6.58
CA ILE A 251 -22.60 13.24 5.23
C ILE A 251 -22.90 12.11 4.24
N TYR A 252 -22.17 10.99 4.32
CA TYR A 252 -22.42 9.81 3.50
C TYR A 252 -23.81 9.23 3.72
N ALA A 253 -24.17 8.92 4.97
CA ALA A 253 -25.46 8.35 5.34
C ALA A 253 -26.64 9.27 4.99
N ARG A 254 -26.42 10.61 5.02
CA ARG A 254 -27.41 11.57 4.54
C ARG A 254 -27.58 11.49 3.02
N ARG A 255 -26.49 11.50 2.25
CA ARG A 255 -26.54 11.40 0.79
C ARG A 255 -27.17 10.10 0.29
N VAL A 256 -26.86 8.97 0.93
CA VAL A 256 -27.50 7.67 0.62
C VAL A 256 -29.02 7.69 0.85
N ARG A 257 -29.50 8.45 1.83
CA ARG A 257 -30.95 8.62 2.06
C ARG A 257 -31.59 9.61 1.09
N GLU A 258 -30.82 10.55 0.57
CA GLU A 258 -31.29 11.60 -0.34
C GLU A 258 -31.34 11.13 -1.82
N GLY A 259 -30.69 10.01 -2.15
CA GLY A 259 -30.64 9.43 -3.51
C GLY A 259 -29.39 9.82 -4.25
#